data_AF-A0A0C2CV68-F1
#
_entry.id   AF-A0A0C2CV68-F1
#
_cell.length_a   1.000
_cell.length_b   1.000
_cell.length_c   1.000
_cell.angle_alpha   90.00
_cell.angle_beta   90.00
_cell.angle_gamma   90.00
#
_symmetry.space_group_name_H-M   'P 1'
#
loop_
_entity.id
_entity.type
_entity.pdbx_description
1 polymer ?
#
loop_
_entity_poly.entity_id
_entity_poly.type
_entity_poly.pdbx_seq_one_letter_code
_entity_poly.pdbx_strand_id
1 'polypeptide(L)'
;WHDLPNLSTHSEDHVTCFNDAHLGIAFQRRGDTDEEAHLYETMVDFSKNADVDNAKVCRDVGVALYEGMQLFGKGQYDEAAEKMLPVRHEVYRIGGSNAQRDIFAQTLIQACIMSKDPEHFKQTNTLLDERSALNKNSSIGERMAAKFRKYHPM
;
A
#
# COMPACT_ATOMS: atom_id res chain seq x y z
N TRP A 1 10.42 5.28 -15.27
CA TRP A 1 9.40 6.14 -14.64
C TRP A 1 9.20 7.42 -15.45
N HIS A 2 10.27 8.14 -15.82
CA HIS A 2 10.18 9.36 -16.64
C HIS A 2 9.70 9.13 -18.10
N ASP A 3 9.84 7.92 -18.65
CA ASP A 3 9.37 7.60 -20.02
C ASP A 3 7.87 7.24 -20.09
N LEU A 4 7.15 7.31 -18.96
CA LEU A 4 5.70 7.10 -18.94
C LEU A 4 4.98 8.33 -19.52
N PRO A 5 3.83 8.14 -20.19
CA PRO A 5 2.99 9.25 -20.64
C PRO A 5 2.59 10.13 -19.45
N ASN A 6 2.07 11.34 -19.73
CA ASN A 6 1.61 12.22 -18.67
C ASN A 6 0.46 11.55 -17.90
N LEU A 7 0.73 11.14 -16.65
CA LEU A 7 -0.24 10.45 -15.80
C LEU A 7 -1.19 11.41 -15.09
N SER A 8 -0.88 12.72 -15.04
CA SER A 8 -1.71 13.70 -14.32
C SER A 8 -3.10 13.88 -14.91
N THR A 9 -3.31 13.48 -16.17
CA THR A 9 -4.62 13.44 -16.83
C THR A 9 -5.61 12.49 -16.16
N HIS A 10 -5.16 11.60 -15.28
CA HIS A 10 -5.96 10.62 -14.57
C HIS A 10 -6.07 10.88 -13.05
N SER A 11 -5.58 12.03 -12.59
CA SER A 11 -5.50 12.36 -11.16
C SER A 11 -6.86 12.62 -10.48
N GLU A 12 -7.92 12.78 -11.28
CA GLU A 12 -9.29 13.06 -10.80
C GLU A 12 -10.27 11.93 -11.13
N ASP A 13 -9.80 10.85 -11.77
CA ASP A 13 -10.68 9.79 -12.29
C ASP A 13 -11.36 9.00 -11.15
N HIS A 14 -10.60 8.66 -10.11
CA HIS A 14 -11.03 7.89 -8.93
C HIS A 14 -11.91 6.65 -9.23
N VAL A 15 -11.67 6.00 -10.37
CA VAL A 15 -12.46 4.83 -10.80
C VAL A 15 -12.30 3.68 -9.81
N THR A 16 -11.10 3.48 -9.27
CA THR A 16 -10.84 2.53 -8.18
C THR A 16 -9.67 3.03 -7.34
N CYS A 17 -9.71 2.81 -6.03
CA CYS A 17 -8.58 3.14 -5.14
C CYS A 17 -7.31 2.35 -5.50
N PHE A 18 -7.47 1.21 -6.17
CA PHE A 18 -6.37 0.48 -6.77
C PHE A 18 -5.59 1.35 -7.76
N ASN A 19 -6.27 2.02 -8.69
CA ASN A 19 -5.61 2.88 -9.68
C ASN A 19 -4.91 4.05 -9.00
N ASP A 20 -5.60 4.73 -8.08
CA ASP A 20 -5.05 5.87 -7.35
C ASP A 20 -3.76 5.49 -6.61
N ALA A 21 -3.75 4.35 -5.90
CA ALA A 21 -2.54 3.87 -5.23
C ALA A 21 -1.37 3.61 -6.19
N HIS A 22 -1.63 3.10 -7.40
CA HIS A 22 -0.57 2.85 -8.39
C HIS A 22 -0.08 4.15 -9.05
N LEU A 23 -0.97 5.11 -9.30
CA LEU A 23 -0.61 6.44 -9.78
C LEU A 23 0.27 7.17 -8.76
N GLY A 24 -0.10 7.14 -7.48
CA GLY A 24 0.70 7.72 -6.41
C GLY A 24 2.12 7.13 -6.34
N ILE A 25 2.28 5.81 -6.49
CA ILE A 25 3.61 5.19 -6.57
C ILE A 25 4.40 5.73 -7.78
N ALA A 26 3.75 5.89 -8.93
CA ALA A 26 4.40 6.38 -10.13
C ALA A 26 4.87 7.84 -9.98
N PHE A 27 4.03 8.74 -9.44
CA PHE A 27 4.40 10.12 -9.17
C PHE A 27 5.54 10.22 -8.18
N GLN A 28 5.46 9.47 -7.06
CA GLN A 28 6.53 9.41 -6.07
C GLN A 28 7.87 8.96 -6.68
N ARG A 29 7.85 7.98 -7.60
CA ARG A 29 9.07 7.49 -8.27
C ARG A 29 9.63 8.42 -9.34
N ARG A 30 8.83 9.37 -9.82
CA ARG A 30 9.26 10.45 -10.72
C ARG A 30 9.73 11.68 -9.96
N GLY A 31 9.34 11.82 -8.69
CA GLY A 31 9.56 13.05 -7.93
C GLY A 31 8.54 14.14 -8.25
N ASP A 32 7.40 13.75 -8.85
CA ASP A 32 6.29 14.62 -9.24
C ASP A 32 5.42 14.89 -7.99
N THR A 33 5.96 15.66 -7.06
CA THR A 33 5.33 15.87 -5.73
C THR A 33 4.03 16.64 -5.80
N ASP A 34 3.91 17.57 -6.75
CA ASP A 34 2.72 18.41 -6.89
C ASP A 34 1.56 17.60 -7.46
N GLU A 35 1.83 16.74 -8.44
CA GLU A 35 0.86 15.81 -9.00
C GLU A 35 0.42 14.74 -8.00
N GLU A 36 1.34 14.25 -7.17
CA GLU A 36 1.03 13.32 -6.08
C GLU A 36 0.11 13.98 -5.04
N ALA A 37 0.43 15.21 -4.65
CA ALA A 37 -0.39 15.98 -3.71
C ALA A 37 -1.79 16.26 -4.26
N HIS A 38 -1.90 16.64 -5.54
CA HIS A 38 -3.17 16.85 -6.22
C HIS A 38 -4.02 15.59 -6.24
N LEU A 39 -3.44 14.45 -6.66
CA LEU A 39 -4.13 13.15 -6.64
C LEU A 39 -4.64 12.78 -5.24
N TYR A 40 -3.83 13.03 -4.21
CA TYR A 40 -4.23 12.72 -2.83
C TYR A 40 -5.38 13.64 -2.36
N GLU A 41 -5.31 14.93 -2.66
CA GLU A 41 -6.37 15.89 -2.30
C GLU A 41 -7.71 15.51 -2.95
N THR A 42 -7.70 15.23 -4.25
CA THR A 42 -8.90 14.85 -5.02
C THR A 42 -9.44 13.50 -4.57
N MET A 43 -8.56 12.53 -4.25
CA MET A 43 -8.95 11.23 -3.70
C MET A 43 -9.64 11.37 -2.33
N VAL A 44 -9.12 12.24 -1.47
CA VAL A 44 -9.71 12.51 -0.14
C VAL A 44 -11.05 13.21 -0.29
N ASP A 45 -11.16 14.19 -1.19
CA ASP A 45 -12.42 14.87 -1.49
C ASP A 45 -13.48 13.88 -2.00
N PHE A 46 -13.13 13.07 -3.00
CA PHE A 46 -13.97 11.99 -3.52
C PHE A 46 -14.42 11.04 -2.41
N SER A 47 -13.49 10.63 -1.54
CA SER A 47 -13.80 9.73 -0.42
C SER A 47 -14.82 10.32 0.55
N LYS A 48 -14.91 11.66 0.67
CA LYS A 48 -15.80 12.35 1.60
C LYS A 48 -17.16 12.65 0.97
N ASN A 49 -17.14 13.20 -0.24
CA ASN A 49 -18.26 13.92 -0.82
C ASN A 49 -19.06 13.13 -1.86
N ALA A 50 -18.48 12.08 -2.46
CA ALA A 50 -19.20 11.26 -3.41
C ALA A 50 -20.06 10.19 -2.69
N ASP A 51 -21.27 9.96 -3.22
CA ASP A 51 -22.20 8.92 -2.75
C ASP A 51 -22.27 7.75 -3.74
N VAL A 52 -21.13 7.07 -3.88
CA VAL A 52 -20.99 5.85 -4.70
C VAL A 52 -20.18 4.81 -3.91
N ASP A 53 -20.32 3.53 -4.28
CA ASP A 53 -19.68 2.44 -3.53
C ASP A 53 -18.16 2.56 -3.48
N ASN A 54 -17.53 3.01 -4.57
CA ASN A 54 -16.09 3.25 -4.59
C ASN A 54 -15.64 4.36 -3.64
N ALA A 55 -16.48 5.38 -3.41
CA ALA A 55 -16.17 6.42 -2.42
C ALA A 55 -16.18 5.86 -0.99
N LYS A 56 -17.10 4.94 -0.69
CA LYS A 56 -17.12 4.22 0.59
C LYS A 56 -15.88 3.34 0.77
N VAL A 57 -15.51 2.56 -0.26
CA VAL A 57 -14.27 1.77 -0.25
C VAL A 57 -13.03 2.66 -0.10
N CYS A 58 -13.00 3.81 -0.78
CA CYS A 58 -11.93 4.79 -0.64
C CYS A 58 -11.78 5.27 0.79
N ARG A 59 -12.89 5.66 1.41
CA ARG A 59 -12.94 6.15 2.79
C ARG A 59 -12.51 5.09 3.81
N ASP A 60 -13.01 3.87 3.66
CA ASP A 60 -12.80 2.79 4.63
C ASP A 60 -11.42 2.12 4.51
N VAL A 61 -10.86 2.06 3.30
CA VAL A 61 -9.66 1.26 2.98
C VAL A 61 -8.67 2.06 2.16
N GLY A 62 -9.14 2.68 1.07
CA GLY A 62 -8.29 3.28 0.04
C GLY A 62 -7.36 4.36 0.58
N VAL A 63 -7.87 5.31 1.38
CA VAL A 63 -7.08 6.43 1.92
C VAL A 63 -5.95 5.93 2.82
N ALA A 64 -6.26 5.06 3.78
CA ALA A 64 -5.24 4.50 4.68
C ALA A 64 -4.18 3.69 3.93
N LEU A 65 -4.62 2.92 2.93
CA LEU A 65 -3.71 2.13 2.10
C LEU A 65 -2.80 3.02 1.24
N TYR A 66 -3.35 4.06 0.61
CA TYR A 66 -2.59 5.04 -0.18
C TYR A 66 -1.53 5.73 0.68
N GLU A 67 -1.93 6.26 1.84
CA GLU A 67 -1.01 6.91 2.78
C GLU A 67 0.11 5.98 3.21
N GLY A 68 -0.22 4.72 3.54
CA GLY A 68 0.77 3.72 3.91
C GLY A 68 1.80 3.44 2.81
N MET A 69 1.36 3.36 1.54
CA MET A 69 2.27 3.19 0.40
C MET A 69 3.21 4.39 0.21
N GLN A 70 2.69 5.62 0.34
CA GLN A 70 3.50 6.83 0.22
C GLN A 70 4.52 6.95 1.35
N LEU A 71 4.10 6.71 2.59
CA LEU A 71 4.98 6.68 3.77
C LEU A 71 6.09 5.64 3.62
N PHE A 72 5.74 4.44 3.15
CA PHE A 72 6.72 3.39 2.88
C PHE A 72 7.76 3.84 1.85
N GLY A 73 7.32 4.48 0.75
CA GLY A 73 8.23 5.01 -0.26
C GLY A 73 9.15 6.13 0.26
N LYS A 74 8.72 6.88 1.28
CA LYS A 74 9.52 7.89 2.00
C LYS A 74 10.44 7.29 3.08
N GLY A 75 10.39 5.97 3.31
CA GLY A 75 11.16 5.29 4.35
C GLY A 75 10.58 5.39 5.76
N GLN A 76 9.35 5.89 5.89
CA GLN A 76 8.61 6.03 7.14
C GLN A 76 7.86 4.72 7.44
N TYR A 77 8.62 3.69 7.82
CA TYR A 77 8.10 2.32 7.91
C TYR A 77 7.16 2.08 9.07
N ASP A 78 7.35 2.79 10.19
CA ASP A 78 6.50 2.66 11.37
C ASP A 78 5.09 3.19 11.04
N GLU A 79 5.02 4.42 10.53
CA GLU A 79 3.77 5.07 10.15
C GLU A 79 3.10 4.35 8.97
N ALA A 80 3.88 3.81 8.04
CA ALA A 80 3.32 2.97 6.98
C ALA A 80 2.62 1.73 7.53
N ALA A 81 3.24 1.03 8.48
CA ALA A 81 2.64 -0.13 9.13
C ALA A 81 1.37 0.24 9.90
N GLU A 82 1.40 1.34 10.67
CA GLU A 82 0.24 1.85 11.42
C GLU A 82 -0.98 2.10 10.52
N LYS A 83 -0.76 2.68 9.33
CA LYS A 83 -1.83 2.95 8.37
C LYS A 83 -2.39 1.69 7.72
N MET A 84 -1.52 0.74 7.38
CA MET A 84 -1.91 -0.42 6.57
C MET A 84 -2.45 -1.59 7.41
N LEU A 85 -1.94 -1.80 8.64
CA LEU A 85 -2.33 -2.93 9.50
C LEU A 85 -3.85 -3.04 9.76
N PRO A 86 -4.57 -1.95 10.08
CA PRO A 86 -6.00 -2.00 10.39
C PRO A 86 -6.87 -2.39 9.19
N VAL A 87 -6.44 -2.06 7.97
CA VAL A 87 -7.24 -2.24 6.75
C VAL A 87 -6.82 -3.47 5.93
N ARG A 88 -5.78 -4.21 6.35
CA ARG A 88 -5.13 -5.26 5.54
C ARG A 88 -6.09 -6.36 5.04
N HIS A 89 -7.10 -6.71 5.83
CA HIS A 89 -8.08 -7.76 5.48
C HIS A 89 -9.14 -7.28 4.50
N GLU A 90 -9.28 -5.95 4.35
CA GLU A 90 -10.27 -5.31 3.50
C GLU A 90 -9.69 -4.90 2.13
N VAL A 91 -8.40 -5.12 1.89
CA VAL A 91 -7.71 -4.76 0.64
C VAL A 91 -8.32 -5.42 -0.59
N TYR A 92 -9.04 -6.54 -0.47
CA TYR A 92 -9.75 -7.13 -1.62
C TYR A 92 -10.82 -6.20 -2.22
N ARG A 93 -11.32 -5.22 -1.45
CA ARG A 93 -12.38 -4.29 -1.86
C ARG A 93 -11.91 -3.24 -2.85
N ILE A 94 -10.61 -2.92 -2.90
CA ILE A 94 -10.10 -1.78 -3.69
C ILE A 94 -10.09 -2.03 -5.20
N GLY A 95 -10.41 -3.25 -5.64
CA GLY A 95 -10.27 -3.69 -7.04
C GLY A 95 -8.91 -4.32 -7.35
N GLY A 96 -8.59 -4.45 -8.63
CA GLY A 96 -7.37 -5.10 -9.13
C GLY A 96 -7.42 -6.64 -9.13
N SER A 97 -6.32 -7.27 -9.53
CA SER A 97 -6.14 -8.73 -9.46
C SER A 97 -5.43 -9.15 -8.18
N ASN A 98 -5.48 -10.46 -7.86
CA ASN A 98 -4.77 -11.01 -6.69
C ASN A 98 -3.27 -10.72 -6.72
N ALA A 99 -2.62 -10.88 -7.88
CA ALA A 99 -1.19 -10.64 -8.02
C ALA A 99 -0.82 -9.17 -7.79
N GLN A 100 -1.67 -8.24 -8.25
CA GLN A 100 -1.42 -6.81 -8.05
C GLN A 100 -1.67 -6.41 -6.59
N ARG A 101 -2.73 -6.93 -5.95
CA ARG A 101 -2.99 -6.66 -4.52
C ARG A 101 -1.92 -7.21 -3.60
N ASP A 102 -1.21 -8.26 -4.00
CA ASP A 102 -0.09 -8.82 -3.22
C ASP A 102 1.04 -7.79 -3.00
N ILE A 103 1.15 -6.74 -3.82
CA ILE A 103 2.10 -5.64 -3.58
C ILE A 103 1.82 -4.93 -2.25
N PHE A 104 0.55 -4.75 -1.86
CA PHE A 104 0.21 -4.12 -0.59
C PHE A 104 0.60 -5.00 0.60
N ALA A 105 0.35 -6.31 0.51
CA ALA A 105 0.76 -7.27 1.53
C ALA A 105 2.29 -7.35 1.66
N GLN A 106 3.02 -7.42 0.53
CA GLN A 106 4.47 -7.39 0.51
C GLN A 106 5.02 -6.08 1.12
N THR A 107 4.40 -4.95 0.81
CA THR A 107 4.81 -3.64 1.33
C THR A 107 4.61 -3.55 2.84
N LEU A 108 3.44 -3.99 3.33
CA LEU A 108 3.16 -4.04 4.77
C LEU A 108 4.14 -4.97 5.51
N ILE A 109 4.37 -6.18 5.00
CA ILE A 109 5.38 -7.11 5.58
C ILE A 109 6.75 -6.44 5.64
N GLN A 110 7.14 -5.79 4.55
CA GLN A 110 8.42 -5.11 4.46
C GLN A 110 8.50 -3.90 5.40
N ALA A 111 7.40 -3.17 5.61
CA ALA A 111 7.30 -2.09 6.58
C ALA A 111 7.51 -2.63 8.00
N CYS A 112 6.78 -3.68 8.39
CA CYS A 112 6.93 -4.34 9.70
C CYS A 112 8.36 -4.87 9.93
N ILE A 113 9.02 -5.43 8.91
CA ILE A 113 10.42 -5.89 9.04
C ILE A 113 11.38 -4.72 9.33
N MET A 114 11.16 -3.56 8.70
CA MET A 114 12.02 -2.38 8.82
C MET A 114 11.62 -1.45 9.97
N SER A 115 10.48 -1.73 10.60
CA SER A 115 9.93 -0.94 11.68
C SER A 115 10.85 -0.97 12.90
N LYS A 116 10.93 0.16 13.60
CA LYS A 116 11.62 0.30 14.88
C LYS A 116 10.70 -0.03 16.05
N ASP A 117 9.39 -0.09 15.83
CA ASP A 117 8.40 -0.46 16.84
C ASP A 117 8.34 -1.99 16.99
N PRO A 118 8.58 -2.52 18.21
CA PRO A 118 8.45 -3.94 18.47
C PRO A 118 7.10 -4.56 18.18
N GLU A 119 6.01 -3.81 18.34
CA GLU A 119 4.67 -4.31 18.08
C GLU A 119 4.44 -4.55 16.59
N HIS A 120 5.07 -3.77 15.71
CA HIS A 120 4.97 -3.99 14.27
C HIS A 120 5.77 -5.21 13.80
N PHE A 121 7.04 -5.38 14.22
CA PHE A 121 7.81 -6.53 13.75
C PHE A 121 7.24 -7.86 14.27
N LYS A 122 6.56 -7.87 15.43
CA LYS A 122 5.85 -9.07 15.94
C LYS A 122 4.74 -9.53 14.99
N GLN A 123 4.13 -8.63 14.23
CA GLN A 123 3.13 -8.97 13.21
C GLN A 123 3.74 -9.70 12.00
N THR A 124 5.05 -9.59 11.77
CA THR A 124 5.69 -10.09 10.53
C THR A 124 5.44 -11.58 10.29
N ASN A 125 5.55 -12.43 11.31
CA ASN A 125 5.30 -13.87 11.13
C ASN A 125 3.84 -14.15 10.74
N THR A 126 2.89 -13.52 11.42
CA THR A 126 1.46 -13.64 11.09
C THR A 126 1.18 -13.18 9.66
N LEU A 127 1.75 -12.04 9.24
CA LEU A 127 1.57 -11.53 7.88
C LEU A 127 2.20 -12.44 6.81
N LEU A 128 3.35 -13.06 7.10
CA LEU A 128 3.98 -14.05 6.22
C LEU A 128 3.11 -15.31 6.07
N ASP A 129 2.48 -15.76 7.15
CA ASP A 129 1.58 -16.91 7.15
C ASP A 129 0.28 -16.60 6.40
N GLU A 130 -0.34 -15.44 6.67
CA GLU A 130 -1.51 -14.92 5.94
C GLU A 130 -1.22 -14.89 4.43
N ARG A 131 -0.06 -14.34 4.03
CA ARG A 131 0.34 -14.30 2.62
C ARG A 131 0.60 -15.69 2.02
N SER A 132 1.25 -16.58 2.76
CA SER A 132 1.59 -17.93 2.28
C SER A 132 0.36 -18.79 2.06
N ALA A 133 -0.71 -18.57 2.83
CA ALA A 133 -2.00 -19.22 2.62
C ALA A 133 -2.62 -18.87 1.26
N LEU A 134 -2.45 -17.62 0.81
CA LEU A 134 -2.95 -17.11 -0.48
C LEU A 134 -1.99 -17.40 -1.64
N ASN A 135 -0.67 -17.38 -1.39
CA ASN A 135 0.39 -17.50 -2.38
C ASN A 135 1.38 -18.62 -2.01
N LYS A 136 0.90 -19.86 -2.04
CA LYS A 136 1.69 -21.05 -1.68
C LYS A 136 2.97 -21.17 -2.51
N ASN A 137 4.07 -21.57 -1.88
CA ASN A 137 5.38 -21.80 -2.50
C ASN A 137 5.97 -20.58 -3.23
N SER A 138 5.65 -19.36 -2.75
CA SER A 138 6.19 -18.12 -3.30
C SER A 138 7.60 -17.85 -2.80
N SER A 139 8.58 -17.83 -3.70
CA SER A 139 9.98 -17.44 -3.40
C SER A 139 10.11 -16.04 -2.78
N ILE A 140 9.13 -15.16 -3.01
CA ILE A 140 9.08 -13.83 -2.38
C ILE A 140 8.87 -13.95 -0.87
N GLY A 141 7.97 -14.84 -0.43
CA GLY A 141 7.70 -15.05 1.00
C GLY A 141 8.93 -15.58 1.73
N GLU A 142 9.63 -16.54 1.12
CA GLU A 142 10.87 -17.09 1.66
C GLU A 142 11.97 -16.02 1.83
N ARG A 143 12.14 -15.14 0.82
CA ARG A 143 13.09 -14.02 0.91
C ARG A 143 12.72 -13.03 2.02
N MET A 144 11.43 -12.71 2.17
CA MET A 144 10.97 -11.81 3.24
C MET A 144 11.20 -12.44 4.63
N ALA A 145 10.90 -13.73 4.79
CA ALA A 145 11.15 -14.46 6.03
C ALA A 145 12.66 -14.52 6.37
N ALA A 146 13.52 -14.76 5.37
CA ALA A 146 14.96 -14.70 5.54
C ALA A 146 15.45 -13.30 5.94
N LYS A 147 14.89 -12.25 5.34
CA LYS A 147 15.19 -10.86 5.71
C LYS A 147 14.77 -10.57 7.15
N PHE A 148 13.58 -11.00 7.57
CA PHE A 148 13.10 -10.82 8.94
C PHE A 148 14.09 -11.42 9.96
N ARG A 149 14.49 -12.69 9.77
CA ARG A 149 15.48 -13.35 10.65
C ARG A 149 16.84 -12.64 10.68
N LYS A 150 17.24 -11.99 9.58
CA LYS A 150 18.49 -11.23 9.52
C LYS A 150 18.41 -9.92 10.31
N TYR A 151 17.28 -9.21 10.24
CA TYR A 151 17.09 -7.92 10.90
C TYR A 151 16.76 -8.07 12.39
N HIS A 152 16.09 -9.15 12.75
CA HIS A 152 15.64 -9.43 14.11
C HIS A 152 16.12 -10.83 14.53
N PRO A 153 17.43 -10.99 14.82
CA PRO A 153 17.97 -12.26 15.31
C PRO A 153 17.33 -12.57 16.67
N MET A 154 16.67 -13.72 16.75
CA MET A 154 16.09 -14.28 17.98
C MET A 154 17.17 -14.87 18.87
#